data_AF-A0A5N9EDJ1-F1
#
_entry.id   AF-A0A5N9EDJ1-F1
#
_cell.length_a   1.000
_cell.length_b   1.000
_cell.length_c   1.000
_cell.angle_alpha   90.00
_cell.angle_beta   90.00
_cell.angle_gamma   90.00
#
_symmetry.space_group_name_H-M   'P 1'
#
loop_
_entity.id
_entity.type
_entity.pdbx_description
1 polymer ?
#
loop_
_entity_poly.entity_id
_entity_poly.type
_entity_poly.pdbx_seq_one_letter_code
_entity_poly.pdbx_strand_id
1 'polypeptide(L)'
;MSNSHNNYKIDLALVREVYAGKTFPDIQLNTFQNIEDLFPCRTIRRSGDVKLLQYETKCIFNMNIVSDGEHYDIYDYVSRNRIAGLLMLKDHKIVFEHYEFGIDETTKWMSMSMAKSISSTLVGVAIQDGFIDNLDDQLTKYLPQLIGSSYERVTIRQLLLMTSGVKWDEDHTNPKSERRQVLELQIDQKPGEILKFMGKLPRVAEPGAVWNYS
;
A
#
# COMPACT_ATOMS: atom_id res chain seq x y z
N MET A 1 -32.92 -2.94 -16.20
CA MET A 1 -33.33 -1.98 -15.15
C MET A 1 -32.10 -1.15 -14.84
N SER A 2 -32.13 0.16 -15.05
CA SER A 2 -30.96 1.02 -14.85
C SER A 2 -30.64 1.11 -13.37
N ASN A 3 -29.53 0.51 -12.96
CA ASN A 3 -29.02 0.64 -11.61
C ASN A 3 -28.45 2.06 -11.46
N SER A 4 -29.26 2.97 -10.92
CA SER A 4 -28.83 4.28 -10.45
C SER A 4 -27.89 4.09 -9.26
N HIS A 5 -26.62 3.77 -9.54
CA HIS A 5 -25.58 3.90 -8.53
C HIS A 5 -25.49 5.40 -8.23
N ASN A 6 -25.71 5.76 -6.98
CA ASN A 6 -25.42 7.10 -6.49
C ASN A 6 -23.99 7.46 -6.91
N ASN A 7 -23.85 8.32 -7.91
CA ASN A 7 -22.58 8.91 -8.30
C ASN A 7 -22.19 9.91 -7.20
N TYR A 8 -21.76 9.41 -6.04
CA TYR A 8 -21.00 10.22 -5.11
C TYR A 8 -19.74 10.65 -5.85
N LYS A 9 -19.69 11.92 -6.22
CA LYS A 9 -18.48 12.52 -6.79
C LYS A 9 -17.41 12.43 -5.71
N ILE A 10 -16.46 11.52 -5.89
CA ILE A 10 -15.35 11.37 -4.95
C ILE A 10 -14.53 12.65 -5.07
N ASP A 11 -14.34 13.34 -3.96
CA ASP A 11 -13.54 14.56 -3.90
C ASP A 11 -12.45 14.46 -2.82
N LEU A 12 -11.60 15.49 -2.78
CA LEU A 12 -10.48 15.53 -1.86
C LEU A 12 -10.91 15.72 -0.39
N ALA A 13 -12.14 16.15 -0.10
CA ALA A 13 -12.65 16.13 1.27
C ALA A 13 -12.94 14.69 1.70
N LEU A 14 -13.52 13.89 0.79
CA LEU A 14 -13.85 12.49 1.04
C LEU A 14 -12.63 11.60 1.26
N VAL A 15 -11.51 11.88 0.58
CA VAL A 15 -10.29 11.08 0.72
C VAL A 15 -9.79 11.03 2.17
N ARG A 16 -9.95 12.12 2.93
CA ARG A 16 -9.55 12.18 4.36
C ARG A 16 -10.37 11.17 5.18
N GLU A 17 -11.68 11.16 4.96
CA GLU A 17 -12.59 10.24 5.65
C GLU A 17 -12.35 8.79 5.24
N VAL A 18 -12.03 8.53 3.96
CA VAL A 18 -11.70 7.18 3.48
C VAL A 18 -10.46 6.63 4.20
N TYR A 19 -9.38 7.42 4.29
CA TYR A 19 -8.18 7.02 5.02
C TYR A 19 -8.39 6.95 6.54
N ALA A 20 -9.32 7.75 7.09
CA ALA A 20 -9.70 7.68 8.49
C ALA A 20 -10.68 6.53 8.81
N GLY A 21 -11.13 5.76 7.81
CA GLY A 21 -12.12 4.69 7.98
C GLY A 21 -13.52 5.17 8.34
N LYS A 22 -13.86 6.42 8.01
CA LYS A 22 -15.11 7.11 8.38
C LYS A 22 -16.09 7.23 7.21
N THR A 23 -16.10 6.25 6.32
CA THR A 23 -17.01 6.21 5.16
C THR A 23 -17.83 4.94 5.16
N PHE A 24 -19.02 5.02 4.54
CA PHE A 24 -19.82 3.83 4.27
C PHE A 24 -19.10 2.87 3.30
N PRO A 25 -19.46 1.57 3.32
CA PRO A 25 -18.83 0.54 2.48
C PRO A 25 -18.75 0.86 1.00
N ASP A 26 -19.86 1.33 0.43
CA ASP A 26 -20.01 1.68 -0.98
C ASP A 26 -19.10 2.84 -1.40
N ILE A 27 -18.93 3.82 -0.51
CA ILE A 27 -18.03 4.95 -0.75
C ILE A 27 -16.56 4.51 -0.75
N GLN A 28 -16.16 3.68 0.23
CA GLN A 28 -14.80 3.17 0.31
C GLN A 28 -14.48 2.29 -0.89
N LEU A 29 -15.42 1.41 -1.27
CA LEU A 29 -15.34 0.55 -2.45
C LEU A 29 -15.11 1.38 -3.72
N ASN A 30 -15.99 2.35 -3.97
CA ASN A 30 -15.90 3.22 -5.14
C ASN A 30 -14.57 4.00 -5.17
N THR A 31 -14.08 4.43 -3.99
CA THR A 31 -12.81 5.15 -3.88
C THR A 31 -11.61 4.28 -4.23
N PHE A 32 -11.55 3.04 -3.75
CA PHE A 32 -10.40 2.17 -4.00
C PHE A 32 -10.32 1.66 -5.43
N GLN A 33 -11.45 1.54 -6.13
CA GLN A 33 -11.50 1.19 -7.55
C GLN A 33 -11.07 2.36 -8.45
N ASN A 34 -11.36 3.60 -8.04
CA ASN A 34 -11.20 4.80 -8.87
C ASN A 34 -10.18 5.79 -8.30
N ILE A 35 -9.16 5.31 -7.59
CA ILE A 35 -8.15 6.17 -6.94
C ILE A 35 -7.40 7.08 -7.93
N GLU A 36 -7.35 6.69 -9.20
CA GLU A 36 -6.76 7.45 -10.29
C GLU A 36 -7.51 8.73 -10.66
N ASP A 37 -8.79 8.84 -10.28
CA ASP A 37 -9.56 10.07 -10.42
C ASP A 37 -9.18 11.12 -9.35
N LEU A 38 -8.53 10.69 -8.26
CA LEU A 38 -8.16 11.55 -7.13
C LEU A 38 -6.70 12.00 -7.15
N PHE A 39 -5.81 11.13 -7.62
CA PHE A 39 -4.38 11.38 -7.58
C PHE A 39 -3.75 11.19 -8.95
N PRO A 40 -2.73 11.99 -9.30
CA PRO A 40 -1.95 11.79 -10.51
C PRO A 40 -1.35 10.39 -10.53
N CYS A 41 -1.68 9.62 -11.56
CA CYS A 41 -1.18 8.27 -11.73
C CYS A 41 -0.21 8.20 -12.93
N ARG A 42 0.70 7.23 -12.86
CA ARG A 42 1.52 6.82 -13.99
C ARG A 42 1.26 5.35 -14.25
N THR A 43 0.74 5.02 -15.43
CA THR A 43 0.55 3.63 -15.83
C THR A 43 1.89 2.93 -16.04
N ILE A 44 2.18 1.92 -15.22
CA ILE A 44 3.25 0.97 -15.49
C ILE A 44 2.69 -0.09 -16.43
N ARG A 45 3.06 -0.02 -17.71
CA ARG A 45 2.60 -1.00 -18.71
C ARG A 45 3.39 -2.29 -18.59
N ARG A 46 2.71 -3.42 -18.64
CA ARG A 46 3.37 -4.72 -18.86
C ARG A 46 4.11 -4.72 -20.20
N SER A 47 5.17 -5.51 -20.29
CA SER A 47 5.88 -5.80 -21.54
C SER A 47 6.15 -7.30 -21.65
N GLY A 48 6.36 -7.80 -22.86
CA GLY A 48 6.63 -9.22 -23.12
C GLY A 48 5.40 -10.14 -22.99
N ASP A 49 5.69 -11.44 -22.96
CA ASP A 49 4.69 -12.50 -22.95
C ASP A 49 3.99 -12.62 -21.58
N VAL A 50 2.69 -12.90 -21.61
CA VAL A 50 1.90 -13.13 -20.40
C VAL A 50 1.82 -14.63 -20.13
N LYS A 51 2.28 -15.04 -18.95
CA LYS A 51 2.04 -16.40 -18.46
C LYS A 51 0.70 -16.44 -17.74
N LEU A 52 -0.30 -17.03 -18.37
CA LEU A 52 -1.59 -17.25 -17.73
C LEU A 52 -1.46 -18.29 -16.61
N LEU A 53 -2.08 -18.00 -15.48
CA LEU A 53 -2.21 -18.96 -14.38
C LEU A 53 -3.33 -19.94 -14.72
N GLN A 54 -3.09 -21.23 -14.47
CA GLN A 54 -4.08 -22.27 -14.71
C GLN A 54 -4.95 -22.46 -13.47
N TYR A 55 -6.24 -22.70 -13.67
CA TYR A 55 -7.14 -23.10 -12.59
C TYR A 55 -6.98 -24.60 -12.28
N GLU A 56 -7.02 -24.93 -11.00
CA GLU A 56 -7.15 -26.32 -10.57
C GLU A 56 -8.61 -26.77 -10.72
N THR A 57 -8.85 -27.81 -11.52
CA THR A 57 -10.19 -28.26 -11.92
C THR A 57 -10.94 -29.02 -10.83
N LYS A 58 -10.22 -29.50 -9.80
CA LYS A 58 -10.76 -30.18 -8.64
C LYS A 58 -10.51 -29.34 -7.39
N CYS A 59 -11.37 -28.36 -7.15
CA CYS A 59 -11.35 -27.66 -5.88
C CYS A 59 -12.70 -27.78 -5.17
N ILE A 60 -12.79 -28.75 -4.26
CA ILE A 60 -13.74 -28.65 -3.14
C ILE A 60 -12.90 -28.09 -2.00
N PHE A 61 -12.87 -26.77 -1.89
CA PHE A 61 -12.07 -26.09 -0.88
C PHE A 61 -12.86 -26.07 0.45
N ASN A 62 -12.88 -27.21 1.15
CA ASN A 62 -13.39 -27.26 2.52
C ASN A 62 -12.26 -26.83 3.47
N MET A 63 -11.97 -25.53 3.51
CA MET A 63 -10.99 -24.98 4.43
C MET A 63 -11.65 -24.79 5.79
N ASN A 64 -11.28 -25.62 6.76
CA ASN A 64 -11.67 -25.44 8.14
C ASN A 64 -10.73 -24.40 8.79
N ILE A 65 -11.27 -23.21 9.05
CA ILE A 65 -10.58 -22.10 9.70
C ILE A 65 -11.01 -22.08 11.16
N VAL A 66 -10.07 -22.29 12.08
CA VAL A 66 -10.35 -22.29 13.52
C VAL A 66 -9.88 -20.98 14.14
N SER A 67 -10.78 -20.24 14.80
CA SER A 67 -10.47 -19.01 15.53
C SER A 67 -11.32 -18.93 16.80
N ASP A 68 -10.70 -18.67 17.95
CA ASP A 68 -11.36 -18.56 19.26
C ASP A 68 -12.26 -19.75 19.63
N GLY A 69 -11.89 -20.95 19.18
CA GLY A 69 -12.64 -22.19 19.41
C GLY A 69 -13.82 -22.41 18.46
N GLU A 70 -14.10 -21.46 17.56
CA GLU A 70 -15.13 -21.57 16.53
C GLU A 70 -14.55 -22.07 15.20
N HIS A 71 -15.42 -22.68 14.40
CA HIS A 71 -15.09 -23.21 13.08
C HIS A 71 -15.76 -22.36 12.00
N TYR A 72 -14.97 -21.94 11.02
CA TYR A 72 -15.40 -21.15 9.88
C TYR A 72 -14.96 -21.81 8.58
N ASP A 73 -15.70 -21.54 7.51
CA ASP A 73 -15.25 -21.85 6.16
C ASP A 73 -14.78 -20.60 5.40
N ILE A 74 -14.46 -20.77 4.12
CA ILE A 74 -14.00 -19.67 3.28
C ILE A 74 -15.10 -18.63 3.00
N TYR A 75 -16.37 -19.05 2.98
CA TYR A 75 -17.51 -18.15 2.76
C TYR A 75 -17.74 -17.28 4.00
N ASP A 76 -17.63 -17.87 5.20
CA ASP A 76 -17.62 -17.12 6.46
C ASP A 76 -16.47 -16.10 6.48
N TYR A 77 -15.28 -16.51 6.06
CA TYR A 77 -14.12 -15.62 6.03
C TYR A 77 -14.34 -14.41 5.11
N VAL A 78 -14.81 -14.64 3.88
CA VAL A 78 -15.08 -13.57 2.91
C VAL A 78 -16.18 -12.64 3.42
N SER A 79 -17.30 -13.19 3.87
CA SER A 79 -18.48 -12.41 4.28
C SER A 79 -18.24 -11.59 5.55
N ARG A 80 -17.52 -12.15 6.54
CA ARG A 80 -17.26 -11.47 7.84
C ARG A 80 -16.18 -10.40 7.74
N ASN A 81 -15.25 -10.50 6.80
CA ASN A 81 -14.10 -9.58 6.69
C ASN A 81 -14.25 -8.54 5.57
N ARG A 82 -15.41 -8.46 4.91
CA ARG A 82 -15.69 -7.49 3.82
C ARG A 82 -14.63 -7.55 2.71
N ILE A 83 -14.26 -8.76 2.32
CA ILE A 83 -13.22 -9.00 1.30
C ILE A 83 -13.77 -8.66 -0.07
N ALA A 84 -13.09 -7.76 -0.80
CA ALA A 84 -13.49 -7.40 -2.16
C ALA A 84 -13.03 -8.42 -3.21
N GLY A 85 -11.83 -8.98 -3.04
CA GLY A 85 -11.30 -10.03 -3.91
C GLY A 85 -10.34 -10.93 -3.14
N LEU A 86 -10.41 -12.23 -3.40
CA LEU A 86 -9.55 -13.24 -2.79
C LEU A 86 -9.04 -14.21 -3.85
N LEU A 87 -7.72 -14.31 -3.96
CA LEU A 87 -7.03 -15.25 -4.86
C LEU A 87 -6.09 -16.14 -4.05
N MET A 88 -6.21 -17.46 -4.21
CA MET A 88 -5.32 -18.44 -3.60
C MET A 88 -4.58 -19.25 -4.66
N LEU A 89 -3.26 -19.31 -4.50
CA LEU A 89 -2.33 -19.99 -5.39
C LEU A 89 -1.67 -21.16 -4.66
N LYS A 90 -1.67 -22.34 -5.29
CA LYS A 90 -0.92 -23.51 -4.83
C LYS A 90 -0.27 -24.18 -6.03
N ASP A 91 1.03 -24.48 -5.92
CA ASP A 91 1.80 -25.15 -6.96
C ASP A 91 1.66 -24.46 -8.35
N HIS A 92 1.66 -23.12 -8.36
CA HIS A 92 1.49 -22.25 -9.54
C HIS A 92 0.10 -22.32 -10.22
N LYS A 93 -0.90 -22.90 -9.56
CA LYS A 93 -2.29 -22.92 -10.02
C LYS A 93 -3.19 -22.12 -9.11
N ILE A 94 -4.21 -21.51 -9.70
CA ILE A 94 -5.31 -20.89 -8.96
C ILE A 94 -6.17 -22.01 -8.40
N VAL A 95 -6.27 -22.11 -7.07
CA VAL A 95 -7.13 -23.08 -6.40
C VAL A 95 -8.44 -22.46 -5.92
N PHE A 96 -8.47 -21.14 -5.71
CA PHE A 96 -9.69 -20.42 -5.37
C PHE A 96 -9.55 -18.98 -5.83
N GLU A 97 -10.62 -18.44 -6.38
CA GLU A 97 -10.72 -17.04 -6.78
C GLU A 97 -12.17 -16.60 -6.57
N HIS A 98 -12.36 -15.49 -5.88
CA HIS A 98 -13.68 -14.94 -5.59
C HIS A 98 -13.61 -13.42 -5.55
N TYR A 99 -14.66 -12.78 -6.04
CA TYR A 99 -14.81 -11.33 -6.08
C TYR A 99 -16.20 -10.93 -5.59
N GLU A 100 -16.26 -9.86 -4.80
CA GLU A 100 -17.47 -9.29 -4.22
C GLU A 100 -17.79 -7.92 -4.81
N PHE A 101 -18.97 -7.39 -4.51
CA PHE A 101 -19.34 -6.00 -4.82
C PHE A 101 -19.28 -5.62 -6.30
N GLY A 102 -19.44 -6.60 -7.19
CA GLY A 102 -19.45 -6.38 -8.64
C GLY A 102 -18.09 -6.07 -9.25
N ILE A 103 -16.99 -6.35 -8.54
CA ILE A 103 -15.64 -6.32 -9.13
C ILE A 103 -15.30 -7.66 -9.78
N ASP A 104 -14.25 -7.63 -10.60
CA ASP A 104 -13.72 -8.80 -11.30
C ASP A 104 -12.18 -8.75 -11.37
N GLU A 105 -11.58 -9.75 -12.02
CA GLU A 105 -10.13 -9.89 -12.18
C GLU A 105 -9.47 -8.74 -12.96
N THR A 106 -10.25 -7.93 -13.67
CA THR A 106 -9.78 -6.79 -14.45
C THR A 106 -9.86 -5.46 -13.68
N THR A 107 -10.56 -5.46 -12.55
CA THR A 107 -10.78 -4.28 -11.72
C THR A 107 -9.49 -3.88 -11.00
N LYS A 108 -9.02 -2.65 -11.23
CA LYS A 108 -7.88 -2.08 -10.50
C LYS A 108 -8.30 -1.77 -9.06
N TRP A 109 -7.38 -1.98 -8.13
CA TRP A 109 -7.62 -1.71 -6.72
C TRP A 109 -6.45 -0.97 -6.09
N MET A 110 -6.76 0.01 -5.23
CA MET A 110 -5.74 0.71 -4.46
C MET A 110 -5.00 -0.25 -3.53
N SER A 111 -3.70 -0.45 -3.77
CA SER A 111 -2.88 -1.43 -3.05
C SER A 111 -2.54 -1.04 -1.60
N MET A 112 -2.77 0.23 -1.23
CA MET A 112 -2.26 0.83 0.00
C MET A 112 -0.75 0.52 0.16
N SER A 113 -0.33 0.12 1.35
CA SER A 113 1.09 -0.13 1.66
C SER A 113 1.69 -1.37 1.00
N MET A 114 0.92 -2.22 0.29
CA MET A 114 1.52 -3.29 -0.51
C MET A 114 2.51 -2.75 -1.56
N ALA A 115 2.33 -1.48 -1.98
CA ALA A 115 3.26 -0.79 -2.87
C ALA A 115 4.71 -0.74 -2.32
N LYS A 116 4.90 -0.74 -0.99
CA LYS A 116 6.23 -0.70 -0.38
C LYS A 116 7.05 -1.95 -0.71
N SER A 117 6.43 -3.13 -0.78
CA SER A 117 7.11 -4.37 -1.16
C SER A 117 7.65 -4.32 -2.59
N ILE A 118 6.91 -3.66 -3.50
CA ILE A 118 7.39 -3.42 -4.86
C ILE A 118 8.59 -2.47 -4.85
N SER A 119 8.52 -1.35 -4.13
CA SER A 119 9.65 -0.42 -3.99
C SER A 119 10.90 -1.10 -3.40
N SER A 120 10.76 -1.92 -2.35
CA SER A 120 11.88 -2.68 -1.77
C SER A 120 12.47 -3.69 -2.76
N THR A 121 11.62 -4.35 -3.55
CA THR A 121 12.07 -5.27 -4.61
C THR A 121 12.88 -4.52 -5.68
N LEU A 122 12.42 -3.33 -6.07
CA LEU A 122 13.13 -2.49 -7.05
C LEU A 122 14.47 -1.97 -6.53
N VAL A 123 14.64 -1.76 -5.22
CA VAL A 123 15.96 -1.49 -4.64
C VAL A 123 16.89 -2.69 -4.83
N GLY A 124 16.40 -3.93 -4.65
CA GLY A 124 17.18 -5.14 -4.94
C GLY A 124 17.60 -5.23 -6.41
N VAL A 125 16.69 -4.93 -7.34
CA VAL A 125 16.99 -4.87 -8.78
C VAL A 125 18.02 -3.77 -9.08
N ALA A 126 17.87 -2.59 -8.50
CA ALA A 126 18.82 -1.49 -8.68
C ALA A 126 20.23 -1.82 -8.16
N ILE A 127 20.35 -2.65 -7.12
CA ILE A 127 21.64 -3.19 -6.67
C ILE A 127 22.21 -4.15 -7.70
N GLN A 128 21.40 -5.09 -8.20
CA GLN A 128 21.82 -6.04 -9.22
C GLN A 128 22.30 -5.35 -10.50
N ASP A 129 21.64 -4.25 -10.89
CA ASP A 129 21.98 -3.46 -12.08
C ASP A 129 23.14 -2.47 -11.84
N GLY A 130 23.67 -2.35 -10.61
CA GLY A 130 24.79 -1.48 -10.27
C GLY A 130 24.42 0.00 -10.11
N PHE A 131 23.13 0.34 -9.97
CA PHE A 131 22.68 1.70 -9.65
C PHE A 131 22.77 2.02 -8.16
N ILE A 132 22.78 1.00 -7.29
CA ILE A 132 23.01 1.10 -5.85
C ILE A 132 24.11 0.12 -5.48
N ASP A 133 25.19 0.60 -4.85
CA ASP A 133 26.34 -0.26 -4.55
C ASP A 133 26.06 -1.20 -3.36
N ASN A 134 25.44 -0.68 -2.29
CA ASN A 134 25.20 -1.47 -1.08
C ASN A 134 23.99 -0.96 -0.27
N LEU A 135 23.32 -1.87 0.44
CA LEU A 135 22.26 -1.51 1.39
C LEU A 135 22.77 -0.69 2.59
N ASP A 136 24.04 -0.82 2.95
CA ASP A 136 24.68 -0.09 4.04
C ASP A 136 25.20 1.29 3.60
N ASP A 137 25.00 1.67 2.33
CA ASP A 137 25.21 3.04 1.88
C ASP A 137 24.22 3.99 2.58
N GLN A 138 24.71 5.18 2.92
CA GLN A 138 23.88 6.28 3.40
C GLN A 138 22.93 6.77 2.30
N LEU A 139 21.71 7.15 2.68
CA LEU A 139 20.71 7.69 1.75
C LEU A 139 21.24 8.92 1.00
N THR A 140 22.06 9.75 1.66
CA THR A 140 22.64 10.98 1.11
C THR A 140 23.58 10.76 -0.08
N LYS A 141 24.11 9.55 -0.25
CA LYS A 141 24.87 9.16 -1.46
C LYS A 141 24.00 9.26 -2.72
N TYR A 142 22.72 8.92 -2.61
CA TYR A 142 21.75 8.91 -3.72
C TYR A 142 20.77 10.09 -3.68
N LEU A 143 20.58 10.67 -2.48
CA LEU A 143 19.66 11.77 -2.20
C LEU A 143 20.41 12.90 -1.48
N PRO A 144 21.31 13.64 -2.16
CA PRO A 144 22.13 14.68 -1.53
C PRO A 144 21.31 15.80 -0.87
N GLN A 145 20.07 16.01 -1.29
CA GLN A 145 19.13 16.94 -0.66
C GLN A 145 18.74 16.58 0.78
N LEU A 146 19.12 15.39 1.27
CA LEU A 146 18.92 14.96 2.66
C LEU A 146 20.11 15.30 3.58
N ILE A 147 21.19 15.88 3.06
CA ILE A 147 22.30 16.37 3.90
C ILE A 147 21.78 17.49 4.83
N GLY A 148 22.14 17.44 6.11
CA GLY A 148 21.63 18.32 7.16
C GLY A 148 20.28 17.92 7.74
N SER A 149 19.66 16.84 7.24
CA SER A 149 18.38 16.32 7.75
C SER A 149 18.56 15.19 8.75
N SER A 150 17.47 14.81 9.42
CA SER A 150 17.42 13.59 10.25
C SER A 150 17.59 12.29 9.45
N TYR A 151 17.68 12.34 8.12
CA TYR A 151 18.01 11.18 7.29
C TYR A 151 19.50 11.09 6.91
N GLU A 152 20.32 12.10 7.24
CA GLU A 152 21.72 12.17 6.80
C GLU A 152 22.55 10.93 7.14
N ARG A 153 22.34 10.38 8.36
CA ARG A 153 23.05 9.20 8.87
C ARG A 153 22.30 7.88 8.66
N VAL A 154 21.18 7.90 7.93
CA VAL A 154 20.34 6.71 7.70
C VAL A 154 20.85 5.97 6.46
N THR A 155 20.98 4.66 6.57
CA THR A 155 21.32 3.77 5.44
C THR A 155 20.07 3.34 4.68
N ILE A 156 20.26 2.85 3.45
CA ILE A 156 19.17 2.23 2.68
C ILE A 156 18.54 1.07 3.46
N ARG A 157 19.36 0.21 4.09
CA ARG A 157 18.89 -0.91 4.92
C ARG A 157 17.97 -0.44 6.03
N GLN A 158 18.37 0.59 6.77
CA GLN A 158 17.58 1.10 7.90
C GLN A 158 16.27 1.73 7.44
N LEU A 159 16.25 2.38 6.28
CA LEU A 159 15.01 2.87 5.67
C LEU A 159 14.08 1.71 5.31
N LEU A 160 14.58 0.70 4.60
CA LEU A 160 13.77 -0.46 4.16
C LEU A 160 13.23 -1.30 5.33
N LEU A 161 13.98 -1.35 6.44
CA LEU A 161 13.59 -2.07 7.65
C LEU A 161 12.75 -1.23 8.62
N MET A 162 12.38 0.01 8.26
CA MET A 162 11.57 0.90 9.11
C MET A 162 12.26 1.21 10.45
N THR A 163 13.57 1.48 10.40
CA THR A 163 14.41 1.76 11.58
C THR A 163 15.21 3.05 11.43
N SER A 164 14.67 4.04 10.70
CA SER A 164 15.37 5.31 10.45
C SER A 164 15.68 6.12 11.73
N GLY A 165 14.88 5.91 12.78
CA GLY A 165 14.92 6.69 14.01
C GLY A 165 14.33 8.11 13.87
N VAL A 166 13.69 8.42 12.74
CA VAL A 166 12.99 9.69 12.51
C VAL A 166 11.59 9.63 13.11
N LYS A 167 11.13 10.74 13.70
CA LYS A 167 9.79 10.85 14.27
C LYS A 167 8.74 10.54 13.21
N TRP A 168 7.81 9.65 13.53
CA TRP A 168 6.66 9.37 12.69
C TRP A 168 5.49 8.84 13.50
N ASP A 169 4.34 9.51 13.38
CA ASP A 169 3.03 9.07 13.83
C ASP A 169 2.19 8.63 12.61
N GLU A 170 1.88 7.33 12.54
CA GLU A 170 1.09 6.69 11.46
C GLU A 170 -0.43 6.88 11.65
N ASP A 171 -0.89 7.59 12.69
CA ASP A 171 -2.33 7.75 12.96
C ASP A 171 -3.04 8.50 11.81
N HIS A 172 -3.88 7.78 11.07
CA HIS A 172 -4.69 8.34 9.98
C HIS A 172 -5.89 9.18 10.44
N THR A 173 -6.16 9.27 11.74
CA THR A 173 -7.31 9.98 12.29
C THR A 173 -6.93 11.26 13.01
N ASN A 174 -5.70 11.34 13.53
CA ASN A 174 -5.16 12.54 14.18
C ASN A 174 -4.65 13.55 13.14
N PRO A 175 -5.27 14.74 12.97
CA PRO A 175 -4.82 15.73 11.99
C PRO A 175 -3.39 16.26 12.23
N LYS A 176 -2.84 16.06 13.44
CA LYS A 176 -1.48 16.46 13.80
C LYS A 176 -0.44 15.36 13.57
N SER A 177 -0.84 14.13 13.22
CA SER A 177 0.11 13.07 12.91
C SER A 177 0.91 13.40 11.66
N GLU A 178 2.13 12.87 11.55
CA GLU A 178 2.93 13.03 10.33
C GLU A 178 2.23 12.37 9.14
N ARG A 179 1.55 11.23 9.34
CA ARG A 179 0.79 10.58 8.28
C ARG A 179 -0.32 11.46 7.72
N ARG A 180 -1.09 12.15 8.57
CA ARG A 180 -2.15 13.05 8.10
C ARG A 180 -1.61 14.29 7.43
N GLN A 181 -0.50 14.84 7.91
CA GLN A 181 0.18 15.94 7.22
C GLN A 181 0.69 15.52 5.83
N VAL A 182 1.26 14.32 5.69
CA VAL A 182 1.64 13.77 4.37
C VAL A 182 0.43 13.60 3.46
N LEU A 183 -0.73 13.19 3.99
CA LEU A 183 -1.96 13.13 3.18
C LEU A 183 -2.37 14.51 2.66
N GLU A 184 -2.24 15.58 3.46
CA GLU A 184 -2.49 16.94 2.98
C GLU A 184 -1.52 17.33 1.85
N LEU A 185 -0.24 17.00 1.97
CA LEU A 185 0.75 17.24 0.91
C LEU A 185 0.46 16.42 -0.36
N GLN A 186 -0.06 15.20 -0.22
CA GLN A 186 -0.51 14.37 -1.34
C GLN A 186 -1.71 15.01 -2.05
N ILE A 187 -2.67 15.55 -1.28
CA ILE A 187 -3.85 16.27 -1.79
C ILE A 187 -3.44 17.55 -2.53
N ASP A 188 -2.43 18.26 -2.02
CA ASP A 188 -1.88 19.47 -2.65
C ASP A 188 -1.15 19.18 -3.98
N GLN A 189 -0.72 17.93 -4.21
CA GLN A 189 -0.09 17.45 -5.44
C GLN A 189 1.14 18.27 -5.89
N LYS A 190 1.88 18.86 -4.94
CA LYS A 190 3.09 19.64 -5.23
C LYS A 190 4.32 18.74 -5.23
N PRO A 191 5.05 18.60 -6.36
CA PRO A 191 6.23 17.74 -6.43
C PRO A 191 7.29 18.12 -5.39
N GLY A 192 7.82 17.10 -4.70
CA GLY A 192 8.92 17.26 -3.75
C GLY A 192 8.54 17.75 -2.35
N GLU A 193 7.31 18.21 -2.11
CA GLU A 193 6.91 18.72 -0.78
C GLU A 193 6.91 17.63 0.30
N ILE A 194 6.55 16.39 -0.04
CA ILE A 194 6.63 15.25 0.89
C ILE A 194 8.08 15.03 1.34
N LEU A 195 9.03 15.00 0.40
CA LEU A 195 10.44 14.80 0.75
C LEU A 195 11.00 15.95 1.60
N LYS A 196 10.64 17.20 1.29
CA LYS A 196 11.00 18.37 2.09
C LYS A 196 10.41 18.30 3.50
N PHE A 197 9.16 17.85 3.63
CA PHE A 197 8.51 17.63 4.92
C PHE A 197 9.25 16.56 5.73
N MET A 198 9.51 15.39 5.13
CA MET A 198 10.25 14.30 5.77
C MET A 198 11.63 14.75 6.24
N GLY A 199 12.36 15.53 5.42
CA GLY A 199 13.67 16.07 5.78
C GLY A 199 13.67 17.03 6.98
N LYS A 200 12.52 17.61 7.35
CA LYS A 200 12.38 18.51 8.51
C LYS A 200 11.99 17.79 9.80
N LEU A 201 11.57 16.52 9.71
CA LEU A 201 11.14 15.77 10.90
C LEU A 201 12.34 15.52 11.82
N PRO A 202 12.16 15.63 13.16
CA PRO A 202 13.24 15.44 14.09
C PRO A 202 13.64 13.96 14.22
N ARG A 203 14.89 13.72 14.55
CA ARG A 203 15.37 12.41 15.01
C ARG A 203 14.89 12.17 16.44
N VAL A 204 14.34 10.98 16.70
CA VAL A 204 13.90 10.55 18.04
C VAL A 204 14.65 9.31 18.55
N ALA A 205 15.36 8.61 17.66
CA ALA A 205 16.26 7.52 18.00
C ALA A 205 17.46 7.47 17.04
N GLU A 206 18.53 6.78 17.44
CA GLU A 206 19.63 6.48 16.52
C GLU A 206 19.16 5.55 15.39
N PRO A 207 19.66 5.69 14.16
CA PRO A 207 19.33 4.78 13.06
C PRO A 207 19.61 3.32 13.44
N GLY A 208 18.65 2.43 13.20
CA GLY A 208 18.71 1.00 13.53
C GLY A 208 18.27 0.66 14.95
N ALA A 209 18.08 1.63 15.85
CA ALA A 209 17.83 1.35 17.26
C ALA A 209 16.37 0.99 17.60
N VAL A 210 15.41 1.54 16.86
CA VAL A 210 13.98 1.35 17.11
C VAL A 210 13.27 1.10 15.79
N TRP A 211 12.38 0.11 15.79
CA TRP A 211 11.45 -0.12 14.68
C TRP A 211 10.25 0.82 14.83
N ASN A 212 9.95 1.55 13.76
CA ASN A 212 8.76 2.39 13.65
C ASN A 212 8.30 2.40 12.19
N TYR A 213 7.09 1.92 11.92
CA TYR A 213 6.53 1.85 10.58
C TYR A 213 6.29 3.25 10.00
N SER A 214 6.99 3.62 8.93
CA SER A 214 6.94 4.96 8.29
C SER A 214 7.13 4.91 6.78
#